data_AF-A0A965QVC7-F1
#
_entry.id   AF-A0A965QVC7-F1
#
_cell.length_a   1.000
_cell.length_b   1.000
_cell.length_c   1.000
_cell.angle_alpha   90.00
_cell.angle_beta   90.00
_cell.angle_gamma   90.00
#
_symmetry.space_group_name_H-M   'P 1'
#
loop_
_entity.id
_entity.type
_entity.pdbx_description
1 polymer ?
#
loop_
_entity_poly.entity_id
_entity_poly.type
_entity_poly.pdbx_seq_one_letter_code
_entity_poly.pdbx_strand_id
1 'polypeptide(L)'
;AGQHRLVRELECLRTDVSQELGLPVSDEPVHLYLFENSERYDAFVARRFPGFPVRRAFFVETDTTLSVFAAWQERVAEDLRHETTHGYVHAVVPAVPLWLDEGIAEYFELPRVEQGVHRTHVSHLAGRLLEGNWRPDMERLEALHAAGDLSQDHYAEAWCWVHWLLRTTPERRRILQEYLADVRRDPATAPLSTRLRHELDTTDPSSALREHLAGLAAVSAK
;
A
#
# COMPACT_ATOMS: atom_id res chain seq x y z
N ALA A 1 -29.48 0.95 5.74
CA ALA A 1 -28.11 0.67 6.20
C ALA A 1 -27.01 1.52 5.49
N GLY A 2 -27.35 2.55 4.69
CA GLY A 2 -26.38 3.34 3.91
C GLY A 2 -25.93 4.68 4.54
N GLN A 3 -25.72 4.74 5.86
CA GLN A 3 -25.39 6.00 6.55
C GLN A 3 -24.14 5.94 7.44
N HIS A 4 -23.34 4.88 7.37
CA HIS A 4 -22.05 4.88 8.07
C HIS A 4 -21.00 5.57 7.20
N ARG A 5 -20.42 6.68 7.68
CA ARG A 5 -19.38 7.48 6.98
C ARG A 5 -18.29 6.61 6.35
N LEU A 6 -17.86 5.58 7.08
CA LEU A 6 -16.88 4.58 6.65
C LEU A 6 -17.23 3.87 5.34
N VAL A 7 -18.49 3.46 5.14
CA VAL A 7 -18.91 2.77 3.91
C VAL A 7 -18.77 3.69 2.70
N ARG A 8 -19.16 4.96 2.84
CA ARG A 8 -18.98 5.96 1.77
C ARG A 8 -17.50 6.23 1.48
N GLU A 9 -16.65 6.24 2.50
CA GLU A 9 -15.20 6.37 2.33
C GLU A 9 -14.64 5.19 1.52
N LEU A 10 -15.07 3.95 1.79
CA LEU A 10 -14.64 2.75 1.05
C LEU A 10 -15.21 2.66 -0.37
N GLU A 11 -16.42 3.16 -0.61
CA GLU A 11 -16.99 3.29 -1.95
C GLU A 11 -16.19 4.28 -2.80
N CYS A 12 -15.82 5.43 -2.21
CA CYS A 12 -14.98 6.43 -2.85
C CYS A 12 -13.54 5.94 -3.09
N LEU A 13 -13.02 5.06 -2.23
CA LEU A 13 -11.67 4.52 -2.31
C LEU A 13 -11.44 3.76 -3.63
N ARG A 14 -12.43 3.01 -4.13
CA ARG A 14 -12.31 2.28 -5.41
C ARG A 14 -11.93 3.20 -6.56
N THR A 15 -12.63 4.32 -6.64
CA THR A 15 -12.42 5.33 -7.69
C THR A 15 -11.04 5.98 -7.55
N ASP A 16 -10.55 6.19 -6.32
CA ASP A 16 -9.22 6.78 -6.10
C ASP A 16 -8.09 5.87 -6.50
N VAL A 17 -8.16 4.62 -6.04
CA VAL A 17 -7.15 3.61 -6.37
C VAL A 17 -7.05 3.50 -7.88
N SER A 18 -8.20 3.40 -8.58
CA SER A 18 -8.24 3.39 -10.04
C SER A 18 -7.63 4.65 -10.67
N GLN A 19 -8.04 5.85 -10.25
CA GLN A 19 -7.61 7.10 -10.87
C GLN A 19 -6.15 7.45 -10.61
N GLU A 20 -5.67 7.32 -9.38
CA GLU A 20 -4.29 7.64 -8.99
C GLU A 20 -3.31 6.62 -9.60
N LEU A 21 -3.68 5.34 -9.68
CA LEU A 21 -2.83 4.27 -10.24
C LEU A 21 -3.02 4.07 -11.75
N GLY A 22 -3.92 4.80 -12.40
CA GLY A 22 -4.16 4.65 -13.84
C GLY A 22 -4.72 3.27 -14.23
N LEU A 23 -5.39 2.61 -13.30
CA LEU A 23 -5.96 1.28 -13.46
C LEU A 23 -7.44 1.37 -13.89
N PRO A 24 -7.96 0.44 -14.71
CA PRO A 24 -9.40 0.36 -14.92
C PRO A 24 -10.13 0.04 -13.62
N VAL A 25 -11.40 0.41 -13.54
CA VAL A 25 -12.28 -0.02 -12.46
C VAL A 25 -12.71 -1.48 -12.71
N SER A 26 -12.54 -2.34 -11.72
CA SER A 26 -13.09 -3.71 -11.73
C SER A 26 -14.51 -3.73 -11.16
N ASP A 27 -15.34 -4.58 -11.74
CA ASP A 27 -16.68 -4.91 -11.23
C ASP A 27 -16.65 -6.09 -10.23
N GLU A 28 -15.48 -6.70 -10.02
CA GLU A 28 -15.30 -7.77 -9.03
C GLU A 28 -15.60 -7.22 -7.62
N PRO A 29 -16.55 -7.83 -6.87
CA PRO A 29 -16.89 -7.35 -5.54
C PRO A 29 -15.79 -7.70 -4.51
N VAL A 30 -15.41 -6.71 -3.71
CA VAL A 30 -14.63 -6.93 -2.48
C VAL A 30 -15.60 -7.11 -1.32
N HIS A 31 -15.66 -8.32 -0.77
CA HIS A 31 -16.57 -8.66 0.33
C HIS A 31 -16.01 -8.23 1.68
N LEU A 32 -16.71 -7.33 2.38
CA LEU A 32 -16.30 -6.84 3.69
C LEU A 32 -17.03 -7.57 4.81
N TYR A 33 -16.27 -8.22 5.69
CA TYR A 33 -16.76 -8.90 6.90
C TYR A 33 -16.27 -8.15 8.14
N LEU A 34 -17.17 -7.36 8.73
CA LEU A 34 -16.87 -6.52 9.88
C LEU A 34 -17.48 -7.11 11.16
N PHE A 35 -16.62 -7.51 12.08
CA PHE A 35 -17.00 -8.11 13.35
C PHE A 35 -17.24 -7.03 14.40
N GLU A 36 -18.20 -7.27 15.30
CA GLU A 36 -18.58 -6.32 16.35
C GLU A 36 -17.45 -5.96 17.31
N ASN A 37 -16.50 -6.88 17.53
CA ASN A 37 -15.36 -6.69 18.41
C ASN A 37 -14.22 -7.67 18.06
N SER A 38 -13.04 -7.40 18.62
CA SER A 38 -11.84 -8.21 18.40
C SER A 38 -12.00 -9.65 18.89
N GLU A 39 -12.69 -9.91 20.00
CA GLU A 39 -12.87 -11.27 20.53
C GLU A 39 -13.59 -12.19 19.54
N ARG A 40 -14.71 -11.71 18.94
CA ARG A 40 -15.44 -12.48 17.92
C ARG A 40 -14.64 -12.67 16.65
N TYR A 41 -13.89 -11.65 16.26
CA TYR A 41 -13.00 -11.72 15.12
C TYR A 41 -11.90 -12.76 15.35
N ASP A 42 -11.15 -12.67 16.45
CA ASP A 42 -10.06 -13.61 16.79
C ASP A 42 -10.60 -15.05 16.85
N ALA A 43 -11.77 -15.26 17.46
CA ALA A 43 -12.42 -16.56 17.54
C ALA A 43 -12.87 -17.10 16.17
N PHE A 44 -13.20 -16.23 15.21
CA PHE A 44 -13.48 -16.60 13.83
C PHE A 44 -12.21 -16.96 13.08
N VAL A 45 -11.18 -16.11 13.17
CA VAL A 45 -9.88 -16.30 12.49
C VAL A 45 -9.22 -17.60 12.92
N ALA A 46 -9.15 -17.85 14.23
CA ALA A 46 -8.56 -19.07 14.78
C ALA A 46 -9.27 -20.35 14.28
N ARG A 47 -10.57 -20.26 13.96
CA ARG A 47 -11.35 -21.39 13.43
C ARG A 47 -11.23 -21.54 11.92
N ARG A 48 -11.29 -20.44 11.18
CA ARG A 48 -11.41 -20.44 9.70
C ARG A 48 -10.07 -20.43 8.98
N PHE A 49 -9.06 -19.84 9.61
CA PHE A 49 -7.71 -19.64 9.08
C PHE A 49 -6.65 -20.11 10.10
N PRO A 50 -6.65 -21.41 10.46
CA PRO A 50 -5.69 -21.94 11.43
C PRO A 50 -4.27 -21.77 10.88
N GLY A 51 -3.44 -20.96 11.55
CA GLY A 51 -2.06 -20.66 11.15
C GLY A 51 -1.84 -19.24 10.61
N PHE A 52 -2.90 -18.43 10.44
CA PHE A 52 -2.73 -17.02 10.15
C PHE A 52 -2.14 -16.28 11.36
N PRO A 53 -1.25 -15.29 11.13
CA PRO A 53 -0.74 -14.46 12.22
C PRO A 53 -1.87 -13.65 12.85
N VAL A 54 -1.73 -13.34 14.14
CA VAL A 54 -2.67 -12.43 14.82
C VAL A 54 -2.52 -11.04 14.20
N ARG A 55 -3.52 -10.62 13.44
CA ARG A 55 -3.62 -9.30 12.78
C ARG A 55 -5.01 -8.73 13.01
N ARG A 56 -5.13 -7.40 13.04
CA ARG A 56 -6.40 -6.70 13.34
C ARG A 56 -7.40 -6.72 12.18
N ALA A 57 -6.86 -6.86 10.97
CA ALA A 57 -7.58 -7.14 9.75
C ALA A 57 -6.68 -7.95 8.81
N PHE A 58 -7.28 -8.54 7.78
CA PHE A 58 -6.55 -9.13 6.65
C PHE A 58 -7.46 -9.23 5.42
N PHE A 59 -6.83 -9.06 4.27
CA PHE A 59 -7.34 -9.41 2.96
C PHE A 59 -7.05 -10.88 2.65
N VAL A 60 -8.03 -11.57 2.05
CA VAL A 60 -7.92 -12.92 1.51
C VAL A 60 -8.43 -12.91 0.09
N GLU A 61 -7.56 -13.31 -0.82
CA GLU A 61 -7.92 -13.72 -2.17
C GLU A 61 -8.05 -15.24 -2.24
N THR A 62 -9.08 -15.68 -2.95
CA THR A 62 -9.23 -17.07 -3.39
C THR A 62 -9.58 -17.06 -4.87
N ASP A 63 -9.58 -18.22 -5.53
CA ASP A 63 -9.96 -18.37 -6.93
C ASP A 63 -11.32 -17.74 -7.31
N THR A 64 -12.20 -17.50 -6.32
CA THR A 64 -13.58 -17.04 -6.55
C THR A 64 -13.99 -15.78 -5.80
N THR A 65 -13.20 -15.30 -4.84
CA THR A 65 -13.63 -14.20 -3.97
C THR A 65 -12.47 -13.37 -3.46
N LEU A 66 -12.67 -12.06 -3.44
CA LEU A 66 -11.86 -11.08 -2.72
C LEU A 66 -12.57 -10.72 -1.42
N SER A 67 -11.95 -10.96 -0.27
CA SER A 67 -12.58 -10.76 1.04
C SER A 67 -11.68 -10.00 2.01
N VAL A 68 -12.25 -9.07 2.75
CA VAL A 68 -11.59 -8.36 3.85
C VAL A 68 -12.29 -8.71 5.15
N PHE A 69 -11.52 -9.12 6.15
CA PHE A 69 -12.01 -9.40 7.50
C PHE A 69 -11.39 -8.40 8.46
N ALA A 70 -12.22 -7.74 9.28
CA ALA A 70 -11.75 -6.76 10.26
C ALA A 70 -12.62 -6.74 11.51
N ALA A 71 -12.04 -6.36 12.65
CA ALA A 71 -12.78 -6.08 13.87
C ALA A 71 -13.19 -4.60 13.97
N TRP A 72 -14.35 -4.31 14.56
CA TRP A 72 -14.71 -2.95 14.95
C TRP A 72 -13.86 -2.50 16.15
N GLN A 73 -12.94 -1.58 15.90
CA GLN A 73 -11.99 -1.05 16.87
C GLN A 73 -11.57 0.39 16.52
N GLU A 74 -10.70 1.00 17.32
CA GLU A 74 -10.28 2.40 17.16
C GLU A 74 -9.73 2.73 15.75
N ARG A 75 -8.89 1.85 15.19
CA ARG A 75 -8.25 2.04 13.87
C ARG A 75 -8.97 1.32 12.71
N VAL A 76 -10.22 0.89 12.91
CA VAL A 76 -10.98 0.11 11.90
C VAL A 76 -11.05 0.79 10.52
N ALA A 77 -11.11 2.12 10.49
CA ALA A 77 -11.20 2.85 9.23
C ALA A 77 -9.91 2.78 8.41
N GLU A 78 -8.77 2.82 9.09
CA GLU A 78 -7.45 2.67 8.48
C GLU A 78 -7.25 1.23 8.02
N ASP A 79 -7.48 0.25 8.92
CA ASP A 79 -7.38 -1.17 8.61
C ASP A 79 -8.25 -1.54 7.39
N LEU A 80 -9.51 -1.09 7.34
CA LEU A 80 -10.37 -1.37 6.20
C LEU A 80 -9.89 -0.69 4.92
N ARG A 81 -9.38 0.53 4.97
CA ARG A 81 -8.85 1.18 3.76
C ARG A 81 -7.60 0.45 3.25
N HIS A 82 -6.71 0.03 4.13
CA HIS A 82 -5.54 -0.77 3.80
C HIS A 82 -5.95 -2.07 3.10
N GLU A 83 -6.72 -2.92 3.76
CA GLU A 83 -7.08 -4.24 3.24
C GLU A 83 -8.00 -4.18 2.02
N THR A 84 -8.87 -3.17 1.93
CA THR A 84 -9.72 -2.97 0.74
C THR A 84 -8.89 -2.50 -0.45
N THR A 85 -7.80 -1.76 -0.22
CA THR A 85 -6.88 -1.35 -1.28
C THR A 85 -6.24 -2.56 -1.95
N HIS A 86 -5.78 -3.55 -1.17
CA HIS A 86 -5.32 -4.84 -1.73
C HIS A 86 -6.41 -5.46 -2.62
N GLY A 87 -7.65 -5.54 -2.13
CA GLY A 87 -8.77 -6.07 -2.91
C GLY A 87 -8.95 -5.36 -4.25
N TYR A 88 -8.92 -4.02 -4.27
CA TYR A 88 -9.06 -3.26 -5.52
C TYR A 88 -7.86 -3.39 -6.46
N VAL A 89 -6.65 -3.49 -5.93
CA VAL A 89 -5.42 -3.69 -6.72
C VAL A 89 -5.41 -5.10 -7.31
N HIS A 90 -5.59 -6.14 -6.50
CA HIS A 90 -5.58 -7.54 -6.93
C HIS A 90 -6.71 -7.87 -7.91
N ALA A 91 -7.87 -7.22 -7.79
CA ALA A 91 -8.96 -7.33 -8.78
C ALA A 91 -8.55 -6.93 -10.21
N VAL A 92 -7.45 -6.18 -10.37
CA VAL A 92 -7.00 -5.63 -11.65
C VAL A 92 -5.58 -6.08 -12.01
N VAL A 93 -4.70 -6.22 -11.02
CA VAL A 93 -3.28 -6.56 -11.14
C VAL A 93 -2.94 -7.70 -10.16
N PRO A 94 -3.38 -8.95 -10.41
CA PRO A 94 -3.21 -10.06 -9.45
C PRO A 94 -1.75 -10.41 -9.13
N ALA A 95 -0.82 -10.04 -10.02
CA ALA A 95 0.61 -10.30 -9.87
C ALA A 95 1.41 -9.07 -9.39
N VAL A 96 0.74 -8.12 -8.70
CA VAL A 96 1.43 -6.94 -8.14
C VAL A 96 2.58 -7.40 -7.21
N PRO A 97 3.79 -6.82 -7.32
CA PRO A 97 4.90 -7.18 -6.42
C PRO A 97 4.57 -6.85 -4.97
N LEU A 98 4.93 -7.74 -4.05
CA LEU A 98 4.59 -7.64 -2.62
C LEU A 98 4.90 -6.24 -2.03
N TRP A 99 6.11 -5.74 -2.21
CA TRP A 99 6.47 -4.43 -1.64
C TRP A 99 5.61 -3.30 -2.21
N LEU A 100 5.23 -3.38 -3.49
CA LEU A 100 4.47 -2.33 -4.15
C LEU A 100 3.00 -2.39 -3.73
N ASP A 101 2.45 -3.59 -3.58
CA ASP A 101 1.12 -3.83 -3.03
C ASP A 101 0.99 -3.21 -1.63
N GLU A 102 1.94 -3.52 -0.75
CA GLU A 102 1.98 -2.97 0.60
C GLU A 102 2.21 -1.46 0.61
N GLY A 103 3.12 -0.94 -0.22
CA GLY A 103 3.34 0.51 -0.33
C GLY A 103 2.12 1.28 -0.84
N ILE A 104 1.33 0.66 -1.72
CA ILE A 104 0.06 1.23 -2.22
C ILE A 104 -0.99 1.19 -1.11
N ALA A 105 -1.13 0.09 -0.38
CA ALA A 105 -2.05 -0.02 0.75
C ALA A 105 -1.74 1.00 1.85
N GLU A 106 -0.47 1.14 2.24
CA GLU A 106 0.03 2.14 3.20
C GLU A 106 -0.19 3.59 2.74
N TYR A 107 -0.26 3.83 1.43
CA TYR A 107 -0.56 5.16 0.89
C TYR A 107 -2.07 5.47 0.96
N PHE A 108 -2.93 4.49 0.71
CA PHE A 108 -4.38 4.65 0.68
C PHE A 108 -5.09 4.39 2.02
N GLU A 109 -4.41 3.83 3.02
CA GLU A 109 -4.98 3.63 4.36
C GLU A 109 -5.29 4.95 5.09
N LEU A 110 -4.73 6.06 4.61
CA LEU A 110 -4.90 7.38 5.17
C LEU A 110 -6.13 8.10 4.59
N PRO A 111 -6.77 9.00 5.35
CA PRO A 111 -7.80 9.87 4.81
C PRO A 111 -7.26 10.72 3.65
N ARG A 112 -8.08 10.93 2.61
CA ARG A 112 -7.71 11.73 1.42
C ARG A 112 -7.09 13.10 1.72
N VAL A 113 -7.50 13.75 2.83
CA VAL A 113 -6.98 15.07 3.23
C VAL A 113 -5.49 15.04 3.53
N GLU A 114 -4.94 13.90 3.93
CA GLU A 114 -3.51 13.71 4.14
C GLU A 114 -2.73 13.62 2.82
N GLN A 115 -3.42 13.44 1.68
CA GLN A 115 -2.83 13.28 0.35
C GLN A 115 -1.78 12.15 0.26
N GLY A 116 -1.89 11.16 1.15
CA GLY A 116 -0.95 10.04 1.28
C GLY A 116 0.22 10.30 2.22
N VAL A 117 0.32 11.46 2.88
CA VAL A 117 1.43 11.77 3.80
C VAL A 117 1.28 10.99 5.11
N HIS A 118 2.08 9.92 5.26
CA HIS A 118 2.09 9.10 6.47
C HIS A 118 3.09 9.65 7.51
N ARG A 119 2.64 10.53 8.40
CA ARG A 119 3.51 11.23 9.38
C ARG A 119 4.34 10.29 10.25
N THR A 120 3.79 9.13 10.67
CA THR A 120 4.55 8.14 11.45
C THR A 120 5.72 7.56 10.65
N HIS A 121 5.49 7.17 9.38
CA HIS A 121 6.56 6.69 8.50
C HIS A 121 7.58 7.77 8.18
N VAL A 122 7.15 9.02 7.98
CA VAL A 122 8.07 10.16 7.81
C VAL A 122 9.00 10.27 9.02
N SER A 123 8.46 10.33 10.22
CA SER A 123 9.24 10.43 11.46
C SER A 123 10.17 9.22 11.66
N HIS A 124 9.66 8.02 11.39
CA HIS A 124 10.39 6.76 11.51
C HIS A 124 11.60 6.72 10.56
N LEU A 125 11.38 6.92 9.27
CA LEU A 125 12.46 6.89 8.27
C LEU A 125 13.43 8.05 8.43
N ALA A 126 12.95 9.25 8.77
CA ALA A 126 13.83 10.39 9.03
C ALA A 126 14.76 10.13 10.23
N GLY A 127 14.25 9.54 11.31
CA GLY A 127 15.06 9.10 12.45
C GLY A 127 16.10 8.06 12.05
N ARG A 128 15.68 6.99 11.36
CA ARG A 128 16.58 5.92 10.88
C ARG A 128 17.67 6.44 9.94
N LEU A 129 17.34 7.42 9.09
CA LEU A 129 18.28 8.09 8.19
C LEU A 129 19.33 8.90 8.96
N LEU A 130 18.90 9.68 9.97
CA LEU A 130 19.79 10.47 10.82
C LEU A 130 20.76 9.60 11.63
N GLU A 131 20.30 8.45 12.10
CA GLU A 131 21.13 7.45 12.81
C GLU A 131 22.07 6.69 11.87
N GLY A 132 21.91 6.82 10.55
CA GLY A 132 22.68 6.07 9.56
C GLY A 132 22.29 4.59 9.45
N ASN A 133 21.14 4.21 10.01
CA ASN A 133 20.66 2.83 10.10
C ASN A 133 19.77 2.40 8.92
N TRP A 134 19.45 3.32 8.01
CA TRP A 134 18.62 3.05 6.85
C TRP A 134 19.08 3.84 5.61
N ARG A 135 18.91 3.21 4.45
CA ARG A 135 19.05 3.83 3.13
C ARG A 135 17.98 3.22 2.20
N PRO A 136 17.35 4.02 1.32
CA PRO A 136 16.41 3.47 0.37
C PRO A 136 17.08 2.51 -0.61
N ASP A 137 16.45 1.37 -0.83
CA ASP A 137 16.90 0.28 -1.67
C ASP A 137 15.68 -0.47 -2.21
N MET A 138 15.20 -0.04 -3.38
CA MET A 138 14.07 -0.67 -4.06
C MET A 138 14.38 -2.10 -4.49
N GLU A 139 15.62 -2.42 -4.84
CA GLU A 139 15.99 -3.78 -5.26
C GLU A 139 15.89 -4.76 -4.08
N ARG A 140 16.26 -4.33 -2.87
CA ARG A 140 16.02 -5.10 -1.66
C ARG A 140 14.53 -5.33 -1.41
N LEU A 141 13.68 -4.33 -1.65
CA LEU A 141 12.22 -4.51 -1.54
C LEU A 141 11.66 -5.47 -2.60
N GLU A 142 12.15 -5.38 -3.84
CA GLU A 142 11.77 -6.26 -4.95
C GLU A 142 12.18 -7.72 -4.72
N ALA A 143 13.19 -7.97 -3.89
CA ALA A 143 13.63 -9.32 -3.52
C ALA A 143 12.77 -9.99 -2.42
N LEU A 144 11.83 -9.27 -1.81
CA LEU A 144 10.95 -9.79 -0.75
C LEU A 144 9.74 -10.51 -1.36
N HIS A 145 9.54 -11.77 -0.98
CA HIS A 145 8.49 -12.62 -1.56
C HIS A 145 7.48 -13.13 -0.54
N ALA A 146 7.74 -13.00 0.76
CA ALA A 146 6.83 -13.45 1.80
C ALA A 146 6.48 -12.29 2.75
N ALA A 147 5.18 -12.15 3.05
CA ALA A 147 4.69 -11.13 3.98
C ALA A 147 5.28 -11.28 5.39
N GLY A 148 5.74 -12.48 5.77
CA GLY A 148 6.45 -12.72 7.04
C GLY A 148 7.85 -12.10 7.11
N ASP A 149 8.44 -11.72 5.98
CA ASP A 149 9.76 -11.06 5.89
C ASP A 149 9.64 -9.53 5.97
N LEU A 150 8.42 -8.99 5.92
CA LEU A 150 8.17 -7.57 5.99
C LEU A 150 8.33 -7.06 7.42
N SER A 151 9.06 -5.97 7.56
CA SER A 151 9.29 -5.26 8.81
C SER A 151 8.68 -3.87 8.71
N GLN A 152 8.56 -3.15 9.84
CA GLN A 152 8.11 -1.76 9.82
C GLN A 152 8.93 -0.88 8.88
N ASP A 153 10.24 -1.15 8.74
CA ASP A 153 11.11 -0.43 7.80
C ASP A 153 10.69 -0.70 6.34
N HIS A 154 10.31 -1.93 6.02
CA HIS A 154 9.88 -2.31 4.68
C HIS A 154 8.56 -1.62 4.31
N TYR A 155 7.57 -1.62 5.21
CA TYR A 155 6.29 -0.91 5.02
C TYR A 155 6.50 0.59 4.82
N ALA A 156 7.25 1.23 5.72
CA ALA A 156 7.51 2.66 5.64
C ALA A 156 8.29 3.04 4.36
N GLU A 157 9.27 2.24 3.96
CA GLU A 157 10.05 2.49 2.74
C GLU A 157 9.22 2.30 1.47
N ALA A 158 8.41 1.24 1.41
CA ALA A 158 7.50 0.99 0.30
C ALA A 158 6.51 2.15 0.13
N TRP A 159 5.90 2.61 1.23
CA TRP A 159 5.08 3.82 1.25
C TRP A 159 5.83 5.03 0.70
N CYS A 160 7.08 5.23 1.12
CA CYS A 160 7.87 6.39 0.72
C CYS A 160 8.10 6.42 -0.80
N TRP A 161 8.45 5.27 -1.39
CA TRP A 161 8.58 5.12 -2.84
C TRP A 161 7.27 5.42 -3.58
N VAL A 162 6.15 4.84 -3.13
CA VAL A 162 4.83 5.07 -3.74
C VAL A 162 4.43 6.53 -3.66
N HIS A 163 4.57 7.15 -2.48
CA HIS A 163 4.27 8.57 -2.31
C HIS A 163 5.14 9.44 -3.21
N TRP A 164 6.44 9.15 -3.30
CA TRP A 164 7.35 9.89 -4.19
C TRP A 164 6.94 9.79 -5.64
N LEU A 165 6.61 8.58 -6.11
CA LEU A 165 6.16 8.35 -7.48
C LEU A 165 4.85 9.09 -7.78
N LEU A 166 3.87 9.02 -6.88
CA LEU A 166 2.55 9.60 -7.10
C LEU A 166 2.48 11.11 -6.92
N ARG A 167 3.27 11.69 -6.02
CA ARG A 167 3.06 13.09 -5.55
C ARG A 167 4.13 14.08 -5.98
N THR A 168 5.22 13.68 -6.63
CA THR A 168 6.30 14.62 -6.97
C THR A 168 6.27 15.14 -8.40
N THR A 169 6.20 14.28 -9.42
CA THR A 169 6.15 14.72 -10.83
C THR A 169 5.15 13.89 -11.65
N PRO A 170 4.51 14.47 -12.68
CA PRO A 170 3.66 13.71 -13.60
C PRO A 170 4.39 12.56 -14.30
N GLU A 171 5.68 12.74 -14.60
CA GLU A 171 6.52 11.71 -15.21
C GLU A 171 6.71 10.50 -14.30
N ARG A 172 7.03 10.70 -13.01
CA ARG A 172 7.17 9.61 -12.05
C ARG A 172 5.85 8.88 -11.81
N ARG A 173 4.74 9.63 -11.79
CA ARG A 173 3.40 9.04 -11.72
C ARG A 173 3.15 8.16 -12.93
N ARG A 174 3.42 8.67 -14.14
CA ARG A 174 3.27 7.91 -15.39
C ARG A 174 4.08 6.61 -15.36
N ILE A 175 5.33 6.63 -14.89
CA ILE A 175 6.18 5.42 -14.77
C ILE A 175 5.50 4.35 -13.90
N LEU A 176 4.96 4.72 -12.74
CA LEU A 176 4.24 3.78 -11.87
C LEU A 176 2.98 3.22 -12.53
N GLN A 177 2.20 4.09 -13.18
CA GLN A 177 0.96 3.69 -13.85
C GLN A 177 1.22 2.72 -15.02
N GLU A 178 2.22 3.02 -15.84
CA GLU A 178 2.64 2.14 -16.94
C GLU A 178 3.23 0.82 -16.42
N TYR A 179 3.98 0.86 -15.31
CA TYR A 179 4.48 -0.35 -14.67
C TYR A 179 3.35 -1.28 -14.23
N LEU A 180 2.35 -0.75 -13.53
CA LEU A 180 1.19 -1.53 -13.11
C LEU A 180 0.38 -2.07 -14.30
N ALA A 181 0.25 -1.27 -15.37
CA ALA A 181 -0.38 -1.72 -16.61
C ALA A 181 0.39 -2.83 -17.32
N ASP A 182 1.72 -2.87 -17.18
CA ASP A 182 2.58 -3.92 -17.73
C ASP A 182 2.50 -5.19 -16.89
N VAL A 183 2.62 -5.09 -15.56
CA VAL A 183 2.46 -6.23 -14.63
C VAL A 183 1.11 -6.91 -14.81
N ARG A 184 0.05 -6.12 -15.03
CA ARG A 184 -1.28 -6.64 -15.34
C ARG A 184 -1.32 -7.51 -16.60
N ARG A 185 -0.52 -7.16 -17.61
CA ARG A 185 -0.48 -7.89 -18.90
C ARG A 185 0.49 -9.06 -18.86
N ASP A 186 1.59 -8.90 -18.15
CA ASP A 186 2.65 -9.89 -18.04
C ASP A 186 3.26 -9.87 -16.61
N PRO A 187 2.99 -10.90 -15.79
CA PRO A 187 3.61 -11.05 -14.48
C PRO A 187 5.14 -11.13 -14.51
N ALA A 188 5.75 -11.44 -15.66
CA ALA A 188 7.21 -11.43 -15.85
C ALA A 188 7.79 -10.05 -16.19
N THR A 189 6.99 -8.98 -16.06
CA THR A 189 7.43 -7.59 -16.23
C THR A 189 8.69 -7.33 -15.40
N ALA A 190 9.71 -6.75 -16.04
CA ALA A 190 10.97 -6.44 -15.38
C ALA A 190 10.77 -5.47 -14.20
N PRO A 191 11.57 -5.58 -13.11
CA PRO A 191 11.36 -4.81 -11.89
C PRO A 191 11.32 -3.29 -12.09
N LEU A 192 10.55 -2.59 -11.26
CA LEU A 192 10.35 -1.14 -11.32
C LEU A 192 11.67 -0.38 -11.13
N SER A 193 12.59 -0.89 -10.31
CA SER A 193 13.92 -0.32 -10.12
C SER A 193 14.70 -0.15 -11.43
N THR A 194 14.60 -1.14 -12.33
CA THR A 194 15.25 -1.12 -13.64
C THR A 194 14.62 -0.08 -14.55
N ARG A 195 13.28 0.01 -14.55
CA ARG A 195 12.53 1.01 -15.31
C ARG A 195 12.87 2.43 -14.85
N LEU A 196 12.90 2.67 -13.54
CA LEU A 196 13.18 3.99 -12.98
C LEU A 196 14.57 4.50 -13.35
N ARG A 197 15.59 3.64 -13.31
CA ARG A 197 16.95 4.02 -13.75
C ARG A 197 16.99 4.42 -15.22
N HIS A 198 16.28 3.66 -16.06
CA HIS A 198 16.23 3.91 -17.49
C HIS A 198 15.44 5.18 -17.85
N GLU A 199 14.23 5.34 -17.31
CA GLU A 199 13.35 6.46 -17.69
C GLU A 199 13.73 7.79 -17.05
N LEU A 200 14.29 7.78 -15.85
CA LEU A 200 14.71 9.01 -15.17
C LEU A 200 16.16 9.41 -15.46
N ASP A 201 16.86 8.66 -16.34
CA ASP A 201 18.29 8.85 -16.65
C ASP A 201 19.14 9.07 -15.39
N THR A 202 18.87 8.26 -14.34
CA THR A 202 19.53 8.38 -13.04
C THR A 202 20.12 7.05 -12.61
N THR A 203 21.32 7.11 -12.05
CA THR A 203 21.98 5.94 -11.47
C THR A 203 21.61 5.71 -10.01
N ASP A 204 21.04 6.72 -9.33
CA ASP A 204 20.67 6.65 -7.91
C ASP A 204 19.31 7.35 -7.65
N PRO A 205 18.18 6.67 -7.91
CA PRO A 205 16.86 7.19 -7.54
C PRO A 205 16.71 7.36 -6.01
N SER A 206 17.52 6.66 -5.20
CA SER A 206 17.47 6.75 -3.73
C SER A 206 17.94 8.11 -3.21
N SER A 207 18.76 8.87 -3.96
CA SER A 207 19.08 10.26 -3.60
C SER A 207 17.82 11.15 -3.65
N ALA A 208 17.07 11.08 -4.75
CA ALA A 208 15.85 11.87 -4.91
C ALA A 208 14.77 11.48 -3.89
N LEU A 209 14.71 10.20 -3.50
CA LEU A 209 13.80 9.76 -2.44
C LEU A 209 14.18 10.34 -1.06
N ARG A 210 15.47 10.39 -0.73
CA ARG A 210 15.96 10.99 0.52
C ARG A 210 15.64 12.48 0.59
N GLU A 211 15.83 13.21 -0.50
CA GLU A 211 15.46 14.63 -0.59
C GLU A 211 13.96 14.84 -0.38
N HIS A 212 13.13 13.98 -0.99
CA HIS A 212 11.68 14.00 -0.81
C HIS A 212 11.28 13.74 0.65
N LEU A 213 11.85 12.71 1.29
CA LEU A 213 11.61 12.42 2.70
C LEU A 213 12.02 13.59 3.61
N ALA A 214 13.17 14.20 3.36
CA ALA A 214 13.62 15.38 4.10
C ALA A 214 12.65 16.56 3.95
N GLY A 215 12.10 16.77 2.74
CA GLY A 215 11.05 17.75 2.49
C GLY A 215 9.79 17.50 3.31
N LEU A 216 9.30 16.26 3.35
CA LEU A 216 8.13 15.88 4.16
C LEU A 216 8.37 16.06 5.66
N ALA A 217 9.55 15.69 6.15
CA ALA A 217 9.93 15.85 7.55
C ALA A 217 9.97 17.34 7.96
N ALA A 218 10.51 18.21 7.11
CA ALA A 218 10.57 19.65 7.36
C ALA A 218 9.18 20.32 7.43
N VAL A 219 8.21 19.82 6.67
CA VAL A 219 6.81 20.28 6.74
C VAL A 219 6.12 19.75 7.99
N SER A 220 6.38 18.50 8.37
CA SER A 220 5.74 17.86 9.52
C SER A 220 6.21 18.39 10.87
N ALA A 221 7.38 19.01 10.93
CA ALA A 221 7.94 19.63 12.14
C ALA A 221 7.42 21.05 12.42
N LYS A 222 6.63 21.64 11.51
CA LYS A 222 5.96 22.93 11.68
C LYS A 222 4.53 22.76 12.16
#